data_AF-A0A348NH58-F1
#
_entry.id   AF-A0A348NH58-F1
#
_cell.length_a   1.000
_cell.length_b   1.000
_cell.length_c   1.000
_cell.angle_alpha   90.00
_cell.angle_beta   90.00
_cell.angle_gamma   90.00
#
_symmetry.space_group_name_H-M   'P 1'
#
loop_
_entity.id
_entity.type
_entity.pdbx_description
1 polymer ?
#
loop_
_entity_poly.entity_id
_entity_poly.type
_entity_poly.pdbx_seq_one_letter_code
_entity_poly.pdbx_strand_id
1 'polypeptide(L)'
;MIDPAFHAAVHDGEIIAVRPPRDLAAAGIARAAVMLCDDVTIEVAPLVNTIAEMRRPGFADFAGIGLFRTEFAILGAGRFPGVDEQVENYRLIAAAMPSKPVCFRLYDIAPDKPVIRRETNVFGARYLVHHPSVLDDQLTALLILSAERPVDILVPMVESASDWQFIVAHASLCADRVRELAGSAVLRYRIGAMIETRRAILAMSGFSGASFVSVGSNDLAADLGGRLRTESGYDPRVFHEPLFEKALDEIVVAAHRLGASVSLCGAAADESDAIRLAVRSGIRRFIPSVAAAYAVYPSLGER
;
A
#
# COMPACT_ATOMS: atom_id res chain seq x y z
N MET A 1 9.80 -6.59 10.72
CA MET A 1 10.78 -5.58 10.30
C MET A 1 11.08 -5.83 8.84
N ILE A 2 10.93 -4.83 7.97
CA ILE A 2 11.52 -4.91 6.62
C ILE A 2 13.03 -4.95 6.80
N ASP A 3 13.70 -5.83 6.07
CA ASP A 3 15.16 -5.94 6.13
C ASP A 3 15.78 -4.63 5.59
N PRO A 4 16.61 -3.91 6.38
CA PRO A 4 17.33 -2.73 5.94
C PRO A 4 18.13 -2.93 4.63
N ALA A 5 18.43 -4.18 4.26
CA ALA A 5 19.12 -4.55 3.02
C ALA A 5 18.39 -4.19 1.72
N PHE A 6 17.09 -3.84 1.77
CA PHE A 6 16.28 -3.53 0.58
C PHE A 6 15.95 -2.04 0.38
N HIS A 7 16.56 -1.14 1.15
CA HIS A 7 16.41 0.29 0.90
C HIS A 7 17.35 0.76 -0.21
N ALA A 8 16.85 1.51 -1.20
CA ALA A 8 17.70 2.33 -2.05
C ALA A 8 18.26 3.49 -1.21
N ALA A 9 19.53 3.84 -1.40
CA ALA A 9 20.13 5.03 -0.78
C ALA A 9 20.08 6.19 -1.78
N VAL A 10 19.93 7.42 -1.32
CA VAL A 10 20.11 8.62 -2.17
C VAL A 10 21.34 9.38 -1.68
N HIS A 11 22.25 9.68 -2.60
CA HIS A 11 23.43 10.49 -2.36
C HIS A 11 23.51 11.55 -3.46
N ASP A 12 23.63 12.82 -3.09
CA ASP A 12 23.68 13.97 -4.01
C ASP A 12 22.55 14.02 -5.08
N GLY A 13 21.37 13.50 -4.74
CA GLY A 13 20.21 13.48 -5.64
C GLY A 13 20.18 12.30 -6.61
N GLU A 14 21.19 11.43 -6.61
CA GLU A 14 21.21 10.18 -7.37
C GLU A 14 20.83 8.98 -6.49
N ILE A 15 20.09 8.04 -7.09
CA ILE A 15 19.62 6.81 -6.43
C ILE A 15 20.73 5.75 -6.52
N ILE A 16 21.35 5.43 -5.39
CA ILE A 16 22.33 4.36 -5.26
C ILE A 16 21.62 3.06 -4.87
N ALA A 17 21.70 2.06 -5.75
CA ALA A 17 21.19 0.73 -5.45
C ALA A 17 22.02 0.05 -4.35
N VAL A 18 21.38 -0.30 -3.23
CA VAL A 18 21.99 -1.20 -2.22
C VAL A 18 21.89 -2.63 -2.75
N ARG A 19 23.03 -3.31 -2.82
CA ARG A 19 23.08 -4.74 -3.20
C ARG A 19 22.60 -5.60 -2.01
N PRO A 20 21.71 -6.55 -2.24
CA PRO A 20 21.22 -7.47 -1.22
C PRO A 20 22.30 -8.48 -0.81
N PRO A 21 22.13 -9.18 0.32
CA PRO A 21 23.00 -10.28 0.72
C PRO A 21 23.03 -11.36 -0.36
N ARG A 22 24.24 -11.89 -0.65
CA ARG A 22 24.52 -12.81 -1.76
C ARG A 22 23.76 -14.15 -1.68
N ASP A 23 23.17 -14.50 -0.55
CA ASP A 23 22.47 -15.77 -0.34
C ASP A 23 21.16 -15.57 0.43
N LEU A 24 20.05 -15.48 -0.32
CA LEU A 24 18.70 -15.33 0.22
C LEU A 24 18.21 -16.60 0.95
N ALA A 25 18.73 -17.78 0.60
CA ALA A 25 18.35 -19.05 1.22
C ALA A 25 18.98 -19.19 2.62
N ALA A 26 20.22 -18.74 2.79
CA ALA A 26 20.89 -18.66 4.09
C ALA A 26 20.17 -17.71 5.07
N ALA A 27 19.43 -16.70 4.56
CA ALA A 27 18.62 -15.78 5.36
C ALA A 27 17.22 -16.31 5.73
N GLY A 28 16.85 -17.53 5.28
CA GLY A 28 15.54 -18.12 5.56
C GLY A 28 14.37 -17.45 4.84
N ILE A 29 14.65 -16.70 3.75
CA ILE A 29 13.66 -15.97 2.99
C ILE A 29 13.11 -16.87 1.87
N ALA A 30 11.79 -17.07 1.84
CA ALA A 30 11.14 -17.84 0.78
C ALA A 30 11.34 -17.18 -0.60
N ARG A 31 11.67 -17.96 -1.63
CA ARG A 31 11.90 -17.48 -3.01
C ARG A 31 10.74 -16.70 -3.62
N ALA A 32 9.50 -16.89 -3.17
CA ALA A 32 8.37 -16.12 -3.66
C ALA A 32 8.19 -14.78 -2.92
N ALA A 33 8.75 -14.63 -1.71
CA ALA A 33 8.77 -13.35 -1.01
C ALA A 33 9.73 -12.37 -1.68
N VAL A 34 10.79 -12.92 -2.28
CA VAL A 34 11.92 -12.17 -2.78
C VAL A 34 12.39 -12.74 -4.12
N MET A 35 12.26 -11.94 -5.18
CA MET A 35 12.56 -12.32 -6.56
C MET A 35 13.64 -11.44 -7.17
N LEU A 36 14.13 -11.79 -8.35
CA LEU A 36 15.11 -11.00 -9.10
C LEU A 36 14.44 -10.29 -10.29
N CYS A 37 14.81 -9.04 -10.50
CA CYS A 37 14.53 -8.26 -11.69
C CYS A 37 15.86 -7.63 -12.14
N ASP A 38 16.42 -8.11 -13.26
CA ASP A 38 17.74 -7.68 -13.77
C ASP A 38 18.83 -7.66 -12.68
N ASP A 39 18.97 -8.76 -11.93
CA ASP A 39 19.93 -8.93 -10.83
C ASP A 39 19.69 -8.05 -9.59
N VAL A 40 18.61 -7.26 -9.59
CA VAL A 40 18.13 -6.51 -8.43
C VAL A 40 17.10 -7.35 -7.70
N THR A 41 17.28 -7.51 -6.40
CA THR A 41 16.32 -8.21 -5.57
C THR A 41 15.13 -7.31 -5.23
N ILE A 42 13.93 -7.85 -5.38
CA ILE A 42 12.65 -7.19 -5.14
C ILE A 42 11.77 -8.02 -4.22
N GLU A 43 10.96 -7.36 -3.40
CA GLU A 43 9.93 -7.98 -2.57
C GLU A 43 8.58 -7.99 -3.31
N VAL A 44 7.87 -9.11 -3.26
CA VAL A 44 6.55 -9.27 -3.88
C VAL A 44 5.51 -9.55 -2.81
N ALA A 45 4.51 -8.66 -2.70
CA ALA A 45 3.41 -8.77 -1.76
C ALA A 45 2.09 -8.46 -2.48
N PRO A 46 1.31 -9.46 -2.91
CA PRO A 46 0.18 -9.22 -3.81
C PRO A 46 -0.94 -8.33 -3.25
N LEU A 47 -1.63 -7.64 -4.16
CA LEU A 47 -2.93 -7.03 -3.97
C LEU A 47 -4.00 -8.13 -3.95
N VAL A 48 -4.80 -8.15 -2.90
CA VAL A 48 -5.89 -9.12 -2.69
C VAL A 48 -7.21 -8.37 -2.55
N ASN A 49 -8.23 -8.80 -3.29
CA ASN A 49 -9.59 -8.28 -3.16
C ASN A 49 -10.51 -9.25 -2.41
N THR A 50 -10.21 -10.55 -2.47
CA THR A 50 -11.06 -11.61 -1.91
C THR A 50 -10.26 -12.69 -1.21
N ILE A 51 -10.89 -13.35 -0.23
CA ILE A 51 -10.29 -14.51 0.47
C ILE A 51 -9.99 -15.67 -0.49
N ALA A 52 -10.75 -15.80 -1.57
CA ALA A 52 -10.57 -16.86 -2.55
C ALA A 52 -9.20 -16.78 -3.25
N GLU A 53 -8.71 -15.57 -3.54
CA GLU A 53 -7.40 -15.36 -4.17
C GLU A 53 -6.24 -15.90 -3.32
N MET A 54 -6.40 -15.89 -1.98
CA MET A 54 -5.38 -16.37 -1.04
C MET A 54 -5.29 -17.90 -0.95
N ARG A 55 -6.25 -18.64 -1.54
CA ARG A 55 -6.27 -20.11 -1.51
C ARG A 55 -5.33 -20.76 -2.53
N ARG A 56 -4.69 -19.96 -3.37
CA ARG A 56 -3.78 -20.45 -4.40
C ARG A 56 -2.55 -21.12 -3.74
N PRO A 57 -2.06 -22.26 -4.26
CA PRO A 57 -0.87 -22.92 -3.70
C PRO A 57 0.34 -21.98 -3.65
N GLY A 58 1.10 -22.02 -2.55
CA GLY A 58 2.28 -21.18 -2.36
C GLY A 58 1.96 -19.71 -2.04
N PHE A 59 0.69 -19.32 -1.84
CA PHE A 59 0.36 -17.92 -1.56
C PHE A 59 1.04 -17.40 -0.29
N ALA A 60 1.17 -18.24 0.74
CA ALA A 60 1.87 -17.90 1.97
C ALA A 60 3.38 -17.66 1.79
N ASP A 61 3.96 -17.95 0.61
CA ASP A 61 5.38 -17.77 0.34
C ASP A 61 5.73 -16.32 -0.02
N PHE A 62 4.77 -15.49 -0.46
CA PHE A 62 4.96 -14.06 -0.73
C PHE A 62 5.35 -13.26 0.52
N ALA A 63 5.80 -12.01 0.37
CA ALA A 63 6.29 -11.16 1.48
C ALA A 63 5.17 -10.62 2.41
N GLY A 64 3.95 -11.15 2.27
CA GLY A 64 2.74 -10.69 2.95
C GLY A 64 1.65 -10.34 1.93
N ILE A 65 0.63 -9.64 2.40
CA ILE A 65 -0.37 -9.01 1.52
C ILE A 65 -0.01 -7.54 1.43
N GLY A 66 0.38 -7.09 0.24
CA GLY A 66 0.85 -5.72 0.03
C GLY A 66 -0.28 -4.72 -0.05
N LEU A 67 -1.49 -5.17 -0.39
CA LEU A 67 -2.70 -4.36 -0.31
C LEU A 67 -3.95 -5.23 -0.19
N PHE A 68 -4.74 -5.00 0.84
CA PHE A 68 -6.11 -5.48 0.95
C PHE A 68 -7.08 -4.30 0.88
N ARG A 69 -7.99 -4.36 -0.09
CA ARG A 69 -9.03 -3.34 -0.30
C ARG A 69 -10.22 -3.60 0.62
N THR A 70 -10.45 -2.72 1.58
CA THR A 70 -11.50 -2.91 2.59
C THR A 70 -12.88 -2.43 2.13
N GLU A 71 -12.95 -1.60 1.09
CA GLU A 71 -14.21 -1.03 0.58
C GLU A 71 -15.23 -2.07 0.11
N PHE A 72 -14.78 -3.27 -0.29
CA PHE A 72 -15.68 -4.33 -0.76
C PHE A 72 -16.60 -4.84 0.36
N ALA A 73 -16.15 -4.75 1.62
CA ALA A 73 -16.99 -5.06 2.78
C ALA A 73 -18.19 -4.10 2.88
N ILE A 74 -17.98 -2.81 2.58
CA ILE A 74 -19.06 -1.80 2.58
C ILE A 74 -20.04 -2.07 1.43
N LEU A 75 -19.53 -2.36 0.24
CA LEU A 75 -20.36 -2.61 -0.94
C LEU A 75 -21.28 -3.81 -0.74
N GLY A 76 -20.80 -4.87 -0.09
CA GLY A 76 -21.61 -6.05 0.24
C GLY A 76 -22.65 -5.79 1.34
N ALA A 77 -22.29 -5.03 2.38
CA ALA A 77 -23.16 -4.79 3.54
C ALA A 77 -24.15 -3.63 3.37
N GLY A 78 -23.89 -2.70 2.44
CA GLY A 78 -24.67 -1.47 2.27
C GLY A 78 -24.54 -0.47 3.43
N ARG A 79 -23.60 -0.70 4.34
CA ARG A 79 -23.30 0.13 5.52
C ARG A 79 -21.83 0.02 5.90
N PHE A 80 -21.37 0.91 6.77
CA PHE A 80 -20.08 0.73 7.44
C PHE A 80 -20.19 -0.38 8.50
N PRO A 81 -19.28 -1.37 8.51
CA PRO A 81 -19.23 -2.39 9.56
C PRO A 81 -18.75 -1.81 10.89
N GLY A 82 -19.25 -2.32 12.01
CA GLY A 82 -18.78 -1.91 13.34
C GLY A 82 -17.40 -2.51 13.66
N VAL A 83 -16.78 -2.07 14.76
CA VAL A 83 -15.42 -2.50 15.16
C VAL A 83 -15.30 -4.02 15.23
N ASP A 84 -16.18 -4.71 15.95
CA ASP A 84 -16.08 -6.17 16.15
C ASP A 84 -16.21 -6.95 14.82
N GLU A 85 -17.11 -6.50 13.94
CA GLU A 85 -17.31 -7.08 12.62
C GLU A 85 -16.07 -6.87 11.74
N GLN A 86 -15.45 -5.71 11.82
CA GLN A 86 -14.19 -5.43 11.12
C GLN A 86 -13.03 -6.28 11.66
N VAL A 87 -12.89 -6.38 12.98
CA VAL A 87 -11.84 -7.20 13.61
C VAL A 87 -11.95 -8.66 13.16
N GLU A 88 -13.15 -9.24 13.17
CA GLU A 88 -13.34 -10.63 12.75
C GLU A 88 -12.96 -10.83 11.27
N ASN A 89 -13.44 -9.94 10.40
CA ASN A 89 -13.07 -9.99 8.98
C ASN A 89 -11.56 -9.84 8.75
N TYR A 90 -10.91 -8.91 9.45
CA TYR A 90 -9.47 -8.67 9.31
C TYR A 90 -8.64 -9.83 9.88
N ARG A 91 -9.08 -10.49 10.96
CA ARG A 91 -8.45 -11.72 11.46
C ARG A 91 -8.51 -12.84 10.44
N LEU A 92 -9.65 -13.04 9.79
CA LEU A 92 -9.81 -14.05 8.74
C LEU A 92 -8.85 -13.81 7.56
N ILE A 93 -8.65 -12.55 7.17
CA ILE A 93 -7.71 -12.18 6.11
C ILE A 93 -6.27 -12.39 6.58
N ALA A 94 -5.93 -11.89 7.77
CA ALA A 94 -4.60 -11.99 8.33
C ALA A 94 -4.20 -13.44 8.65
N ALA A 95 -5.16 -14.35 8.85
CA ALA A 95 -4.95 -15.79 9.03
C ALA A 95 -4.10 -16.40 7.90
N ALA A 96 -4.22 -15.90 6.67
CA ALA A 96 -3.45 -16.36 5.52
C ALA A 96 -1.96 -16.02 5.62
N MET A 97 -1.58 -15.05 6.47
CA MET A 97 -0.22 -14.55 6.64
C MET A 97 0.20 -14.50 8.13
N PRO A 98 0.37 -15.64 8.84
CA PRO A 98 0.56 -15.66 10.30
C PRO A 98 1.71 -14.84 10.86
N SER A 99 2.83 -14.75 10.14
CA SER A 99 4.04 -14.06 10.58
C SER A 99 4.42 -12.88 9.68
N LYS A 100 3.59 -12.56 8.69
CA LYS A 100 3.89 -11.58 7.64
C LYS A 100 2.89 -10.41 7.69
N PRO A 101 3.31 -9.19 7.33
CA PRO A 101 2.42 -8.05 7.37
C PRO A 101 1.28 -8.18 6.37
N VAL A 102 0.11 -7.70 6.78
CA VAL A 102 -1.03 -7.46 5.89
C VAL A 102 -1.30 -5.96 5.87
N CYS A 103 -1.22 -5.38 4.69
CA CYS A 103 -1.50 -3.97 4.48
C CYS A 103 -2.97 -3.76 4.15
N PHE A 104 -3.72 -3.19 5.08
CA PHE A 104 -5.11 -2.81 4.87
C PHE A 104 -5.18 -1.35 4.42
N ARG A 105 -5.85 -1.12 3.29
CA ARG A 105 -6.19 0.24 2.88
C ARG A 105 -7.33 0.73 3.75
N LEU A 106 -7.26 1.97 4.23
CA LEU A 106 -8.45 2.61 4.78
C LEU A 106 -9.52 2.72 3.69
N TYR A 107 -10.78 2.97 4.07
CA TYR A 107 -11.86 3.03 3.10
C TYR A 107 -11.60 4.09 2.03
N ASP A 108 -11.38 3.60 0.81
CA ASP A 108 -11.24 4.44 -0.38
C ASP A 108 -12.64 4.72 -0.94
N ILE A 109 -13.27 5.78 -0.46
CA ILE A 109 -14.59 6.18 -0.90
C ILE A 109 -14.49 7.03 -2.16
N ALA A 110 -15.13 6.57 -3.24
CA ALA A 110 -15.15 7.23 -4.54
C ALA A 110 -16.62 7.41 -5.02
N PRO A 111 -16.90 8.39 -5.90
CA PRO A 111 -18.27 8.79 -6.25
C PRO A 111 -19.05 7.72 -7.01
N ASP A 112 -18.36 6.74 -7.57
CA ASP A 112 -18.90 5.57 -8.25
C ASP A 112 -19.48 4.51 -7.28
N LYS A 113 -19.31 4.69 -5.95
CA LYS A 113 -19.75 3.71 -4.96
C LYS A 113 -21.20 3.99 -4.46
N PRO A 114 -22.12 3.00 -4.54
CA PRO A 114 -23.56 3.19 -4.33
C PRO A 114 -23.99 3.60 -2.91
N VAL A 115 -23.11 3.48 -1.91
CA VAL A 115 -23.42 3.77 -0.51
C VAL A 115 -23.36 5.29 -0.20
N ILE A 116 -22.78 6.11 -1.09
CA ILE A 116 -22.36 7.49 -0.78
C ILE A 116 -22.97 8.47 -1.78
N ARG A 117 -24.28 8.36 -1.97
CA ARG A 117 -25.01 9.15 -2.99
C ARG A 117 -25.30 10.60 -2.60
N ARG A 118 -24.69 11.14 -1.54
CA ARG A 118 -25.10 12.44 -0.97
C ARG A 118 -24.03 13.52 -0.82
N GLU A 119 -22.74 13.18 -0.87
CA GLU A 119 -21.69 14.19 -0.73
C GLU A 119 -20.96 14.40 -2.06
N THR A 120 -21.26 15.53 -2.71
CA THR A 120 -20.60 15.90 -3.96
C THR A 120 -19.21 16.44 -3.64
N ASN A 121 -18.17 15.71 -4.05
CA ASN A 121 -16.74 16.10 -4.11
C ASN A 121 -15.84 15.78 -2.89
N VAL A 122 -16.22 14.87 -2.00
CA VAL A 122 -15.36 14.43 -0.88
C VAL A 122 -15.06 12.94 -0.98
N PHE A 123 -13.79 12.59 -1.20
CA PHE A 123 -13.34 11.23 -1.53
C PHE A 123 -12.12 10.78 -0.70
N GLY A 124 -11.93 9.46 -0.60
CA GLY A 124 -10.82 8.80 0.11
C GLY A 124 -10.48 9.41 1.47
N ALA A 125 -9.21 9.79 1.70
CA ALA A 125 -8.77 10.37 2.98
C ALA A 125 -9.64 11.56 3.44
N ARG A 126 -10.02 12.45 2.52
CA ARG A 126 -10.86 13.62 2.88
C ARG A 126 -12.21 13.16 3.41
N TYR A 127 -12.83 12.13 2.84
CA TYR A 127 -14.08 11.59 3.36
C TYR A 127 -13.95 11.12 4.81
N LEU A 128 -12.86 10.41 5.12
CA LEU A 128 -12.57 9.93 6.47
C LEU A 128 -12.33 11.08 7.46
N VAL A 129 -11.71 12.18 7.03
CA VAL A 129 -11.54 13.39 7.84
C VAL A 129 -12.89 14.04 8.18
N HIS A 130 -13.84 14.04 7.23
CA HIS A 130 -15.19 14.56 7.47
C HIS A 130 -16.07 13.60 8.29
N HIS A 131 -15.71 12.32 8.37
CA HIS A 131 -16.44 11.26 9.08
C HIS A 131 -15.54 10.55 10.10
N PRO A 132 -15.08 11.25 11.15
CA PRO A 132 -14.10 10.71 12.09
C PRO A 132 -14.59 9.46 12.82
N SER A 133 -15.90 9.25 13.00
CA SER A 133 -16.42 8.00 13.57
C SER A 133 -16.15 6.78 12.69
N VAL A 134 -16.28 6.92 11.36
CA VAL A 134 -15.98 5.85 10.41
C VAL A 134 -14.48 5.55 10.40
N LEU A 135 -13.66 6.60 10.45
CA LEU A 135 -12.21 6.49 10.55
C LEU A 135 -11.78 5.79 11.85
N ASP A 136 -12.30 6.24 12.99
CA ASP A 136 -11.94 5.74 14.31
C ASP A 136 -12.34 4.27 14.48
N ASP A 137 -13.51 3.87 14.00
CA ASP A 137 -13.95 2.48 14.05
C ASP A 137 -12.99 1.58 13.26
N GLN A 138 -12.61 2.00 12.05
CA GLN A 138 -11.68 1.24 11.21
C GLN A 138 -10.27 1.19 11.80
N LEU A 139 -9.74 2.31 12.28
CA LEU A 139 -8.43 2.36 12.93
C LEU A 139 -8.41 1.49 14.18
N THR A 140 -9.45 1.56 15.02
CA THR A 140 -9.57 0.74 16.23
C THR A 140 -9.55 -0.74 15.90
N ALA A 141 -10.30 -1.18 14.88
CA ALA A 141 -10.31 -2.57 14.45
C ALA A 141 -8.94 -3.06 13.96
N LEU A 142 -8.25 -2.25 13.14
CA LEU A 142 -6.90 -2.55 12.65
C LEU A 142 -5.87 -2.58 13.78
N LEU A 143 -6.00 -1.69 14.76
CA LEU A 143 -5.09 -1.60 15.90
C LEU A 143 -5.30 -2.75 16.89
N ILE A 144 -6.54 -3.19 17.12
CA ILE A 144 -6.82 -4.44 17.86
C ILE A 144 -6.12 -5.62 17.18
N LEU A 145 -6.29 -5.77 15.87
CA LEU A 145 -5.58 -6.81 15.10
C LEU A 145 -4.06 -6.67 15.21
N SER A 146 -3.53 -5.44 15.28
CA SER A 146 -2.09 -5.19 15.35
C SER A 146 -1.43 -5.70 16.64
N ALA A 147 -2.20 -5.92 17.71
CA ALA A 147 -1.72 -6.60 18.91
C ALA A 147 -1.41 -8.08 18.61
N GLU A 148 -2.19 -8.70 17.73
CA GLU A 148 -2.10 -10.12 17.39
C GLU A 148 -1.13 -10.40 16.25
N ARG A 149 -1.03 -9.49 15.27
CA ARG A 149 -0.27 -9.69 14.02
C ARG A 149 0.33 -8.37 13.50
N PRO A 150 1.38 -8.40 12.65
CA PRO A 150 1.87 -7.19 12.00
C PRO A 150 0.83 -6.64 11.02
N VAL A 151 0.48 -5.35 11.17
CA VAL A 151 -0.53 -4.67 10.34
C VAL A 151 0.09 -3.43 9.71
N ASP A 152 -0.06 -3.28 8.40
CA ASP A 152 0.23 -2.01 7.74
C ASP A 152 -1.10 -1.30 7.43
N ILE A 153 -1.19 -0.01 7.73
CA ILE A 153 -2.36 0.82 7.46
C ILE A 153 -2.00 1.78 6.34
N LEU A 154 -2.72 1.72 5.22
CA LEU A 154 -2.47 2.57 4.06
C LEU A 154 -3.60 3.57 3.86
N VAL A 155 -3.26 4.86 3.88
CA VAL A 155 -4.21 5.96 3.70
C VAL A 155 -4.39 6.22 2.18
N PRO A 156 -5.60 6.01 1.60
CA PRO A 156 -5.88 6.30 0.20
C PRO A 156 -6.17 7.79 -0.02
N MET A 157 -5.90 8.27 -1.23
CA MET A 157 -6.22 9.59 -1.79
C MET A 157 -5.80 10.75 -0.87
N VAL A 158 -4.62 10.65 -0.27
CA VAL A 158 -4.10 11.71 0.60
C VAL A 158 -3.48 12.82 -0.22
N GLU A 159 -4.15 13.97 -0.27
CA GLU A 159 -3.73 15.11 -1.12
C GLU A 159 -3.18 16.30 -0.33
N SER A 160 -3.20 16.25 1.01
CA SER A 160 -2.79 17.38 1.85
C SER A 160 -2.13 16.93 3.15
N ALA A 161 -1.17 17.73 3.62
CA ALA A 161 -0.52 17.52 4.91
C ALA A 161 -1.52 17.56 6.07
N SER A 162 -2.55 18.40 5.98
CA SER A 162 -3.59 18.49 7.02
C SER A 162 -4.41 17.22 7.14
N ASP A 163 -4.81 16.61 6.02
CA ASP A 163 -5.57 15.35 6.05
C ASP A 163 -4.71 14.21 6.59
N TRP A 164 -3.44 14.17 6.17
CA TRP A 164 -2.45 13.21 6.71
C TRP A 164 -2.30 13.34 8.23
N GLN A 165 -2.03 14.55 8.72
CA GLN A 165 -1.81 14.82 10.15
C GLN A 165 -3.05 14.47 10.98
N PHE A 166 -4.25 14.78 10.47
CA PHE A 166 -5.51 14.41 11.11
C PHE A 166 -5.61 12.89 11.28
N ILE A 167 -5.38 12.12 10.21
CA ILE A 167 -5.48 10.66 10.24
C ILE A 167 -4.43 10.05 11.17
N VAL A 168 -3.18 10.53 11.16
CA VAL A 168 -2.11 10.05 12.06
C VAL A 168 -2.43 10.36 13.53
N ALA A 169 -3.00 11.54 13.81
CA ALA A 169 -3.43 11.90 15.16
C ALA A 169 -4.54 10.96 15.66
N HIS A 170 -5.55 10.68 14.82
CA HIS A 170 -6.62 9.75 15.14
C HIS A 170 -6.10 8.31 15.33
N ALA A 171 -5.17 7.86 14.49
CA ALA A 171 -4.52 6.55 14.67
C ALA A 171 -3.78 6.46 16.01
N SER A 172 -3.14 7.54 16.45
CA SER A 172 -2.46 7.60 17.75
C SER A 172 -3.46 7.55 18.91
N LEU A 173 -4.55 8.32 18.84
CA LEU A 173 -5.62 8.31 19.85
C LEU A 173 -6.28 6.93 19.98
N CYS A 174 -6.60 6.29 18.86
CA CYS A 174 -7.14 4.93 18.86
C CYS A 174 -6.12 3.93 19.42
N ALA A 175 -4.84 4.08 19.11
CA ALA A 175 -3.78 3.19 19.62
C ALA A 175 -3.68 3.27 21.15
N ASP A 176 -3.77 4.47 21.71
CA ASP A 176 -3.75 4.66 23.17
C ASP A 176 -4.97 4.03 23.84
N ARG A 177 -6.18 4.24 23.29
CA ARG A 177 -7.40 3.57 23.78
C ARG A 177 -7.30 2.04 23.74
N VAL A 178 -6.77 1.49 22.64
CA VAL A 178 -6.58 0.04 22.52
C VAL A 178 -5.56 -0.47 23.55
N ARG A 179 -4.47 0.26 23.80
CA ARG A 179 -3.48 -0.11 24.84
C ARG A 179 -4.07 -0.08 26.25
N GLU A 180 -4.92 0.90 26.56
CA GLU A 180 -5.62 0.99 27.84
C GLU A 180 -6.53 -0.22 28.07
N LEU A 181 -7.30 -0.60 27.05
CA LEU A 181 -8.22 -1.74 27.12
C LEU A 181 -7.50 -3.11 27.14
N ALA A 182 -6.39 -3.23 26.40
CA ALA A 182 -5.65 -4.48 26.24
C ALA A 182 -4.49 -4.67 27.22
N GLY A 183 -4.36 -3.80 28.24
CA GLY A 183 -3.34 -3.93 29.28
C GLY A 183 -1.90 -3.68 28.82
N SER A 184 -1.67 -2.62 28.06
CA SER A 184 -0.35 -2.22 27.50
C SER A 184 0.22 -3.18 26.45
N ALA A 185 -0.64 -3.85 25.67
CA ALA A 185 -0.21 -4.69 24.56
C ALA A 185 0.67 -3.93 23.55
N VAL A 186 1.71 -4.59 23.03
CA VAL A 186 2.56 -4.03 21.98
C VAL A 186 1.79 -4.08 20.66
N LEU A 187 1.40 -2.91 20.17
CA LEU A 187 0.74 -2.76 18.87
C LEU A 187 1.80 -2.77 17.76
N ARG A 188 1.73 -3.74 16.85
CA ARG A 188 2.69 -3.91 15.74
C ARG A 188 2.10 -3.37 14.45
N TYR A 189 1.92 -2.04 14.40
CA TYR A 189 1.41 -1.38 13.20
C TYR A 189 2.41 -0.41 12.57
N ARG A 190 2.27 -0.21 11.27
CA ARG A 190 2.86 0.91 10.54
C ARG A 190 1.74 1.67 9.82
N ILE A 191 1.95 2.96 9.58
CA ILE A 191 1.03 3.77 8.78
C ILE A 191 1.78 4.37 7.58
N GLY A 192 1.16 4.33 6.42
CA GLY A 192 1.73 4.82 5.17
C GLY A 192 0.72 5.56 4.31
N ALA A 193 1.24 6.28 3.32
CA ALA A 193 0.46 7.10 2.39
C ALA A 193 0.42 6.46 1.00
N MET A 194 -0.77 6.38 0.39
CA MET A 194 -0.86 6.07 -1.03
C MET A 194 -0.64 7.36 -1.82
N ILE A 195 0.36 7.35 -2.72
CA ILE A 195 0.69 8.50 -3.57
C ILE A 195 0.11 8.25 -4.95
N GLU A 196 -0.96 8.96 -5.25
CA GLU A 196 -1.78 8.65 -6.42
C GLU A 196 -2.30 9.88 -7.17
N THR A 197 -1.89 11.08 -6.76
CA THR A 197 -2.17 12.34 -7.47
C THR A 197 -0.95 13.26 -7.44
N ARG A 198 -0.86 14.22 -8.37
CA ARG A 198 0.15 15.28 -8.34
C ARG A 198 0.13 16.06 -7.04
N ARG A 199 -1.06 16.29 -6.48
CA ARG A 199 -1.23 16.99 -5.20
C ARG A 199 -0.58 16.21 -4.06
N ALA A 200 -0.73 14.88 -4.06
CA ALA A 200 -0.08 14.02 -3.09
C ALA A 200 1.46 14.16 -3.17
N ILE A 201 2.04 14.13 -4.37
CA ILE A 201 3.50 14.31 -4.58
C ILE A 201 3.98 15.63 -3.97
N LEU A 202 3.29 16.74 -4.28
CA LEU A 202 3.63 18.07 -3.76
C LEU A 202 3.47 18.18 -2.24
N ALA A 203 2.54 17.42 -1.65
CA ALA A 203 2.25 17.44 -0.22
C ALA A 203 3.17 16.52 0.62
N MET A 204 3.98 15.66 -0.01
CA MET A 204 4.75 14.61 0.69
C MET A 204 5.65 15.14 1.81
N SER A 205 6.22 16.34 1.69
CA SER A 205 7.04 16.92 2.76
C SER A 205 6.27 17.13 4.08
N GLY A 206 4.94 17.17 4.03
CA GLY A 206 4.07 17.23 5.20
C GLY A 206 3.66 15.87 5.77
N PHE A 207 4.06 14.76 5.14
CA PHE A 207 3.70 13.40 5.55
C PHE A 207 4.65 12.83 6.62
N SER A 208 4.97 13.63 7.63
CA SER A 208 5.82 13.22 8.75
C SER A 208 5.21 12.01 9.47
N GLY A 209 6.06 11.06 9.87
CA GLY A 209 5.65 9.80 10.51
C GLY A 209 5.15 8.72 9.54
N ALA A 210 5.09 8.99 8.23
CA ALA A 210 4.83 7.94 7.24
C ALA A 210 5.95 6.90 7.26
N SER A 211 5.62 5.65 7.63
CA SER A 211 6.57 4.54 7.66
C SER A 211 6.87 4.00 6.26
N PHE A 212 5.94 4.18 5.33
CA PHE A 212 6.08 3.78 3.94
C PHE A 212 5.15 4.62 3.05
N VAL A 213 5.42 4.62 1.75
CA VAL A 213 4.53 5.15 0.73
C VAL A 213 4.29 4.10 -0.35
N SER A 214 3.09 4.09 -0.92
CA SER A 214 2.75 3.19 -2.02
C SER A 214 2.25 3.98 -3.21
N VAL A 215 2.90 3.87 -4.35
CA VAL A 215 2.48 4.51 -5.60
C VAL A 215 1.24 3.81 -6.14
N GLY A 216 0.12 4.51 -6.19
CA GLY A 216 -1.11 4.04 -6.83
C GLY A 216 -1.10 4.36 -8.32
N SER A 217 -0.55 3.45 -9.15
CA SER A 217 -0.26 3.78 -10.56
C SER A 217 -1.49 4.16 -11.37
N ASN A 218 -2.65 3.56 -11.08
CA ASN A 218 -3.85 3.73 -11.87
C ASN A 218 -4.42 5.15 -11.74
N ASP A 219 -4.49 5.66 -10.52
CA ASP A 219 -5.00 6.99 -10.25
C ASP A 219 -3.92 8.04 -10.58
N LEU A 220 -2.65 7.73 -10.34
CA LEU A 220 -1.54 8.62 -10.70
C LEU A 220 -1.43 8.82 -12.21
N ALA A 221 -1.52 7.76 -13.01
CA ALA A 221 -1.48 7.86 -14.47
C ALA A 221 -2.70 8.65 -15.01
N ALA A 222 -3.89 8.43 -14.44
CA ALA A 222 -5.09 9.17 -14.80
C ALA A 222 -4.94 10.67 -14.49
N ASP A 223 -4.50 11.01 -13.27
CA ASP A 223 -4.26 12.39 -12.85
C ASP A 223 -3.19 13.04 -13.73
N LEU A 224 -2.05 12.38 -13.96
CA LEU A 224 -0.99 12.87 -14.83
C LEU A 224 -1.46 13.07 -16.28
N GLY A 225 -2.32 12.19 -16.79
CA GLY A 225 -2.93 12.33 -18.11
C GLY A 225 -4.04 13.39 -18.20
N GLY A 226 -4.49 13.93 -17.06
CA GLY A 226 -5.64 14.85 -17.01
C GLY A 226 -6.96 14.17 -17.40
N ARG A 227 -7.10 12.88 -17.09
CA ARG A 227 -8.24 12.03 -17.46
C ARG A 227 -8.93 11.46 -16.22
N LEU A 228 -10.23 11.22 -16.32
CA LEU A 228 -10.95 10.41 -15.33
C LEU A 228 -10.86 8.93 -15.69
N ARG A 229 -10.73 8.07 -14.66
CA ARG A 229 -10.75 6.61 -14.84
C ARG A 229 -12.06 6.06 -15.43
N THR A 230 -13.13 6.84 -15.35
CA THR A 230 -14.45 6.52 -15.88
C THR A 230 -14.62 6.95 -17.34
N GLU A 231 -13.65 7.66 -17.93
CA GLU A 231 -13.68 8.01 -19.34
C GLU A 231 -13.56 6.76 -20.22
N SER A 232 -14.36 6.73 -21.29
CA SER A 232 -14.29 5.68 -22.29
C SER A 232 -12.91 5.64 -22.94
N GLY A 233 -12.30 4.46 -23.02
CA GLY A 233 -10.98 4.26 -23.60
C GLY A 233 -9.80 4.58 -22.67
N TYR A 234 -10.04 4.83 -21.38
CA TYR A 234 -8.97 4.87 -20.38
C TYR A 234 -8.32 3.49 -20.25
N ASP A 235 -7.04 3.38 -20.62
CA ASP A 235 -6.22 2.20 -20.34
C ASP A 235 -5.51 2.43 -18.98
N PRO A 236 -5.73 1.59 -17.96
CA PRO A 236 -4.99 1.70 -16.70
C PRO A 236 -3.48 1.47 -16.88
N ARG A 237 -3.03 1.05 -18.08
CA ARG A 237 -1.63 0.86 -18.45
C ARG A 237 -0.94 2.09 -19.03
N VAL A 238 -1.51 3.27 -18.84
CA VAL A 238 -0.94 4.57 -19.28
C VAL A 238 0.30 4.99 -18.46
N PHE A 239 0.93 4.07 -17.71
CA PHE A 239 2.23 4.29 -17.06
C PHE A 239 3.41 4.44 -18.04
N HIS A 240 3.19 4.29 -19.36
CA HIS A 240 4.19 4.57 -20.40
C HIS A 240 4.38 6.08 -20.69
N GLU A 241 3.66 6.96 -20.00
CA GLU A 241 3.84 8.41 -20.12
C GLU A 241 5.19 8.86 -19.51
N PRO A 242 5.96 9.75 -20.18
CA PRO A 242 7.18 10.31 -19.62
C PRO A 242 6.99 11.01 -18.26
N LEU A 243 5.78 11.50 -18.01
CA LEU A 243 5.42 12.11 -16.73
C LEU A 243 5.35 11.09 -15.58
N PHE A 244 5.07 9.82 -15.88
CA PHE A 244 4.99 8.77 -14.86
C PHE A 244 6.38 8.44 -14.31
N GLU A 245 7.38 8.25 -15.18
CA GLU A 245 8.78 8.05 -14.76
C GLU A 245 9.28 9.20 -13.87
N LYS A 246 9.07 10.44 -14.31
CA LYS A 246 9.44 11.62 -13.51
C LYS A 246 8.73 11.66 -12.16
N ALA A 247 7.45 11.30 -12.13
CA ALA A 247 6.69 11.23 -10.88
C ALA A 247 7.24 10.14 -9.94
N LEU A 248 7.66 8.98 -10.45
CA LEU A 248 8.30 7.94 -9.64
C LEU A 248 9.57 8.45 -8.97
N ASP A 249 10.44 9.13 -9.72
CA ASP A 249 11.70 9.68 -9.19
C ASP A 249 11.43 10.73 -8.10
N GLU A 250 10.49 11.64 -8.34
CA GLU A 250 10.08 12.65 -7.34
C GLU A 250 9.53 12.01 -6.06
N ILE A 251 8.70 10.97 -6.20
CA ILE A 251 8.14 10.23 -5.07
C ILE A 251 9.24 9.53 -4.29
N VAL A 252 10.19 8.87 -4.96
CA VAL A 252 11.27 8.13 -4.29
C VAL A 252 12.17 9.08 -3.52
N VAL A 253 12.55 10.21 -4.12
CA VAL A 253 13.34 11.25 -3.44
C VAL A 253 12.59 11.80 -2.22
N ALA A 254 11.30 12.11 -2.37
CA ALA A 254 10.48 12.62 -1.27
C ALA A 254 10.31 11.58 -0.14
N ALA A 255 10.08 10.32 -0.48
CA ALA A 255 9.96 9.23 0.49
C ALA A 255 11.26 9.00 1.27
N HIS A 256 12.42 9.04 0.59
CA HIS A 256 13.71 8.94 1.26
C HIS A 256 13.95 10.08 2.25
N ARG A 257 13.53 11.31 1.93
CA ARG A 257 13.62 12.45 2.87
C ARG A 257 12.75 12.23 4.12
N LEU A 258 11.65 11.47 4.00
CA LEU A 258 10.81 11.08 5.13
C LEU A 258 11.34 9.86 5.90
N GLY A 259 12.36 9.16 5.37
CA GLY A 259 12.78 7.85 5.88
C GLY A 259 11.76 6.73 5.60
N ALA A 260 10.86 6.93 4.63
CA ALA A 260 9.80 6.00 4.27
C ALA A 260 10.26 5.02 3.17
N SER A 261 9.90 3.73 3.29
CA SER A 261 10.07 2.78 2.17
C SER A 261 9.05 3.03 1.05
N VAL A 262 9.40 2.74 -0.20
CA VAL A 262 8.50 2.93 -1.36
C VAL A 262 8.07 1.60 -1.95
N SER A 263 6.79 1.47 -2.28
CA SER A 263 6.25 0.37 -3.09
C SER A 263 5.48 0.85 -4.31
N LEU A 264 5.37 0.00 -5.33
CA LEU A 264 4.51 0.21 -6.50
C LEU A 264 3.29 -0.73 -6.47
N CYS A 265 2.10 -0.18 -6.64
CA CYS A 265 0.85 -0.94 -6.78
C CYS A 265 0.02 -0.45 -7.97
N GLY A 266 -0.99 -1.23 -8.35
CA GLY A 266 -1.82 -0.96 -9.53
C GLY A 266 -1.33 -1.70 -10.77
N ALA A 267 -1.89 -1.38 -11.93
CA ALA A 267 -1.61 -2.05 -13.20
C ALA A 267 -0.13 -1.96 -13.60
N ALA A 268 0.60 -0.92 -13.18
CA ALA A 268 2.04 -0.82 -13.42
C ALA A 268 2.83 -1.92 -12.69
N ALA A 269 2.33 -2.42 -11.57
CA ALA A 269 2.96 -3.54 -10.86
C ALA A 269 2.71 -4.88 -11.56
N ASP A 270 1.86 -4.96 -12.57
CA ASP A 270 1.57 -6.20 -13.30
C ASP A 270 2.39 -6.32 -14.61
N GLU A 271 3.19 -5.31 -14.94
CA GLU A 271 3.71 -5.11 -16.29
C GLU A 271 5.23 -4.98 -16.25
N SER A 272 5.93 -5.92 -16.90
CA SER A 272 7.39 -6.09 -16.78
C SER A 272 8.19 -4.82 -17.05
N ASP A 273 7.80 -4.04 -18.06
CA ASP A 273 8.52 -2.81 -18.43
C ASP A 273 8.39 -1.73 -17.34
N ALA A 274 7.20 -1.58 -16.76
CA ALA A 274 6.96 -0.66 -15.66
C ALA A 274 7.65 -1.11 -14.37
N ILE A 275 7.69 -2.41 -14.11
CA ILE A 275 8.45 -2.98 -12.98
C ILE A 275 9.95 -2.67 -13.13
N ARG A 276 10.53 -2.93 -14.30
CA ARG A 276 11.95 -2.61 -14.58
C ARG A 276 12.24 -1.12 -14.47
N LEU A 277 11.34 -0.27 -14.94
CA LEU A 277 11.43 1.18 -14.77
C LEU A 277 11.46 1.58 -13.29
N ALA A 278 10.50 1.11 -12.51
CA ALA A 278 10.41 1.39 -11.08
C ALA A 278 11.63 0.86 -10.30
N VAL A 279 12.18 -0.28 -10.68
CA VAL A 279 13.45 -0.80 -10.13
C VAL A 279 14.60 0.18 -10.37
N ARG A 280 14.71 0.76 -11.57
CA ARG A 280 15.71 1.79 -11.89
C ARG A 280 15.52 3.05 -11.04
N SER A 281 14.28 3.47 -10.84
CA SER A 281 13.92 4.56 -9.92
C SER A 281 14.08 4.21 -8.43
N GLY A 282 14.62 3.04 -8.06
CA GLY A 282 14.92 2.70 -6.66
C GLY A 282 13.80 2.00 -5.89
N ILE A 283 12.66 1.69 -6.52
CA ILE A 283 11.59 0.92 -5.88
C ILE A 283 12.02 -0.54 -5.76
N ARG A 284 11.76 -1.15 -4.60
CA ARG A 284 12.14 -2.54 -4.30
C ARG A 284 10.98 -3.43 -3.88
N ARG A 285 9.82 -2.84 -3.55
CA ARG A 285 8.64 -3.58 -3.15
C ARG A 285 7.52 -3.39 -4.15
N PHE A 286 6.90 -4.48 -4.57
CA PHE A 286 5.86 -4.46 -5.58
C PHE A 286 4.61 -5.19 -5.09
N ILE A 287 3.46 -4.63 -5.49
CA ILE A 287 2.13 -5.05 -5.06
C ILE A 287 1.30 -5.33 -6.32
N PRO A 288 1.60 -6.43 -7.03
CA PRO A 288 0.86 -6.84 -8.22
C PRO A 288 -0.49 -7.46 -7.90
N SER A 289 -1.35 -7.64 -8.89
CA SER A 289 -2.45 -8.58 -8.78
C SER A 289 -1.94 -9.99 -8.47
N VAL A 290 -2.78 -10.81 -7.83
CA VAL A 290 -2.43 -12.22 -7.58
C VAL A 290 -2.10 -12.94 -8.88
N ALA A 291 -2.79 -12.65 -9.99
CA ALA A 291 -2.48 -13.27 -11.28
C ALA A 291 -1.05 -12.94 -11.75
N ALA A 292 -0.69 -11.65 -11.76
CA ALA A 292 0.63 -11.20 -12.19
C ALA A 292 1.75 -11.67 -11.25
N ALA A 293 1.50 -11.75 -9.94
CA ALA A 293 2.47 -12.28 -8.98
C ALA A 293 2.99 -13.69 -9.34
N TYR A 294 2.12 -14.54 -9.92
CA TYR A 294 2.49 -15.89 -10.37
C TYR A 294 2.96 -15.95 -11.83
N ALA A 295 2.47 -15.06 -12.70
CA ALA A 295 2.70 -15.15 -14.14
C ALA A 295 3.88 -14.30 -14.64
N VAL A 296 4.09 -13.14 -14.02
CA VAL A 296 5.03 -12.11 -14.49
C VAL A 296 6.31 -12.10 -13.67
N TYR A 297 6.19 -12.12 -12.34
CA TYR A 297 7.36 -11.94 -11.48
C TYR A 297 8.41 -13.06 -11.56
N PRO A 298 8.04 -14.35 -11.71
CA PRO A 298 9.03 -15.41 -11.87
C PRO A 298 9.93 -15.26 -13.10
N SER A 299 9.46 -14.61 -14.16
CA SER A 299 10.22 -14.44 -15.42
C SER A 299 11.05 -13.15 -15.46
N LEU A 300 10.95 -12.26 -14.47
CA LEU A 300 11.70 -11.00 -14.44
C LEU A 300 13.23 -11.21 -14.30
N GLY A 301 13.64 -12.35 -13.75
CA GLY A 301 15.04 -12.73 -13.57
C GLY A 301 15.66 -13.48 -14.76
N GLU A 302 14.86 -13.84 -15.75
CA GLU A 302 15.33 -14.56 -16.94
C GLU A 302 15.71 -13.53 -18.02
N ARG A 303 16.98 -13.55 -18.44
CA ARG A 303 17.49 -12.85 -19.64
C ARG A 303 18.01 -13.87 -20.64
#